data_AF-A0A954M593-F1
#
_entry.id   AF-A0A954M593-F1
#
_cell.length_a   1.000
_cell.length_b   1.000
_cell.length_c   1.000
_cell.angle_alpha   90.00
_cell.angle_beta   90.00
_cell.angle_gamma   90.00
#
_symmetry.space_group_name_H-M   'P 1'
#
loop_
_entity.id
_entity.type
_entity.pdbx_description
1 polymer ?
#
loop_
_entity_poly.entity_id
_entity_poly.type
_entity_poly.pdbx_seq_one_letter_code
_entity_poly.pdbx_strand_id
1 'polypeptide(L)'
;MNLTLHFLLFMIAGASIALVPLVIGYFVRPNLPTPEKDAVYECGEPTIGSSYIQFDIRFYVVALLFIIFDVEVAFFFPWATVFGGATQLADTRLSDDARRNLTDRLLDLTPGTTTSETMISAADALRIAWTGFGDILVFFAVLMVGFAYVWSRGDLDWVRALMEQVRANKLREREAAAAERKSQLAS
;
A
#
# COMPACT_ATOMS: atom_id res chain seq x y z
N MET A 1 28.05 -14.91 -17.81
CA MET A 1 26.86 -14.20 -18.32
C MET A 1 26.30 -13.31 -17.21
N ASN A 2 26.12 -12.02 -17.47
CA ASN A 2 25.80 -11.01 -16.43
C ASN A 2 24.35 -11.17 -15.93
N LEU A 3 24.09 -10.94 -14.63
CA LEU A 3 22.75 -10.97 -14.03
C LEU A 3 21.77 -10.06 -14.79
N THR A 4 22.23 -8.86 -15.17
CA THR A 4 21.48 -7.89 -15.96
C THR A 4 20.98 -8.45 -17.28
N LEU A 5 21.77 -9.30 -17.94
CA LEU A 5 21.38 -9.93 -19.21
C LEU A 5 20.23 -10.91 -18.99
N HIS A 6 20.31 -11.75 -17.95
CA HIS A 6 19.24 -12.69 -17.62
C HIS A 6 17.94 -11.98 -17.26
N PHE A 7 18.03 -10.90 -16.49
CA PHE A 7 16.88 -10.06 -16.15
C PHE A 7 16.23 -9.45 -17.39
N LEU A 8 17.04 -8.90 -18.30
CA LEU A 8 16.54 -8.31 -19.55
C LEU A 8 15.87 -9.37 -20.43
N LEU A 9 16.49 -10.55 -20.58
CA LEU A 9 15.90 -11.66 -21.32
C LEU A 9 14.57 -12.13 -20.71
N PHE A 10 14.46 -12.21 -19.39
CA PHE A 10 13.22 -12.54 -18.70
C PHE A 10 12.12 -11.50 -18.96
N MET A 11 12.44 -10.21 -18.87
CA MET A 11 11.50 -9.13 -19.17
C MET A 11 11.03 -9.16 -20.63
N ILE A 12 11.94 -9.40 -21.59
CA ILE A 12 11.58 -9.57 -23.00
C ILE A 12 10.69 -10.79 -23.18
N ALA A 13 11.03 -11.93 -22.58
CA ALA A 13 10.24 -13.15 -22.67
C ALA A 13 8.82 -12.95 -22.12
N GLY A 14 8.68 -12.33 -20.94
CA GLY A 14 7.38 -12.00 -20.36
C GLY A 14 6.56 -11.05 -21.24
N ALA A 15 7.18 -9.97 -21.72
CA ALA A 15 6.53 -9.01 -22.60
C ALA A 15 6.10 -9.65 -23.94
N SER A 16 6.93 -10.50 -24.51
CA SER A 16 6.61 -11.21 -25.76
C SER A 16 5.51 -12.25 -25.58
N ILE A 17 5.48 -12.97 -24.45
CA ILE A 17 4.35 -13.85 -24.12
C ILE A 17 3.03 -13.08 -24.04
N ALA A 18 3.03 -11.85 -23.52
CA ALA A 18 1.84 -11.00 -23.49
C ALA A 18 1.49 -10.38 -24.86
N LEU A 19 2.50 -9.91 -25.61
CA LEU A 19 2.31 -9.14 -26.84
C LEU A 19 2.08 -10.02 -28.08
N VAL A 20 2.77 -11.15 -28.21
CA VAL A 20 2.67 -12.02 -29.40
C VAL A 20 1.24 -12.50 -29.64
N PRO A 21 0.49 -13.01 -28.64
CA PRO A 21 -0.90 -13.39 -28.83
C PRO A 21 -1.80 -12.21 -29.19
N LEU A 22 -1.55 -11.00 -28.65
CA LEU A 22 -2.32 -9.80 -29.02
C LEU A 22 -2.06 -9.39 -30.47
N VAL A 23 -0.81 -9.44 -30.92
CA VAL A 23 -0.42 -9.14 -32.31
C VAL A 23 -1.00 -10.18 -33.26
N ILE A 24 -0.87 -11.47 -32.94
CA ILE A 24 -1.49 -12.55 -33.72
C ILE A 24 -3.01 -12.37 -33.76
N GLY A 25 -3.64 -12.09 -32.62
CA GLY A 25 -5.07 -11.83 -32.52
C GLY A 25 -5.50 -10.64 -33.37
N TYR A 26 -4.72 -9.57 -33.40
CA TYR A 26 -4.96 -8.41 -34.25
C TYR A 26 -4.94 -8.76 -35.75
N PHE A 27 -4.03 -9.63 -36.20
CA PHE A 27 -3.96 -10.06 -37.61
C PHE A 27 -4.99 -11.13 -37.99
N VAL A 28 -5.33 -12.04 -37.07
CA VAL A 28 -6.25 -13.16 -37.33
C VAL A 28 -7.72 -12.74 -37.19
N ARG A 29 -8.03 -11.74 -36.35
CA ARG A 29 -9.41 -11.31 -36.06
C ARG A 29 -10.07 -10.68 -37.30
N PRO A 30 -11.25 -11.16 -37.73
CA PRO A 30 -12.05 -10.49 -38.75
C PRO A 30 -12.50 -9.10 -38.28
N ASN A 31 -12.24 -8.08 -39.08
CA ASN A 31 -12.64 -6.71 -38.80
C ASN A 31 -13.98 -6.39 -39.48
N LEU A 32 -15.08 -6.45 -38.71
CA LEU A 32 -16.45 -6.15 -39.16
C LEU A 32 -17.08 -5.11 -38.21
N PRO A 33 -16.70 -3.83 -38.32
CA PRO A 33 -17.23 -2.76 -37.48
C PRO A 33 -18.69 -2.50 -37.85
N THR A 34 -19.54 -2.43 -36.83
CA THR A 34 -20.96 -2.11 -36.97
C THR A 34 -21.33 -1.11 -35.88
N PRO A 35 -22.22 -0.13 -36.14
CA PRO A 35 -22.56 0.92 -35.16
C PRO A 35 -22.97 0.37 -33.78
N GLU A 36 -23.66 -0.78 -33.74
CA GLU A 36 -24.09 -1.43 -32.50
C GLU A 36 -22.94 -2.06 -31.71
N LYS A 37 -21.87 -2.52 -32.38
CA LYS A 37 -20.67 -3.11 -31.74
C LYS A 37 -19.69 -2.05 -31.25
N ASP A 38 -19.73 -0.87 -31.89
CA ASP A 38 -18.93 0.28 -31.50
C ASP A 38 -19.60 1.10 -30.37
N ALA A 39 -20.80 0.70 -29.95
CA ALA A 39 -21.50 1.29 -28.81
C ALA A 39 -20.77 0.96 -27.49
N VAL A 40 -20.79 1.91 -26.56
CA VAL A 40 -20.15 1.77 -25.23
C VAL A 40 -20.79 0.65 -24.38
N TYR A 41 -22.05 0.29 -24.67
CA TYR A 41 -22.80 -0.71 -23.92
C TYR A 41 -23.67 -1.57 -24.85
N GLU A 42 -23.63 -2.89 -24.68
CA GLU A 42 -24.21 -3.87 -25.62
C GLU A 42 -25.67 -4.23 -25.34
N CYS A 43 -26.24 -3.84 -24.19
CA CYS A 43 -27.63 -4.21 -23.85
C CYS A 43 -28.69 -3.33 -24.53
N GLY A 44 -28.29 -2.46 -25.47
CA GLY A 44 -29.22 -1.62 -26.25
C GLY A 44 -29.83 -0.45 -25.49
N GLU A 45 -29.43 -0.23 -24.24
CA GLU A 45 -29.79 0.98 -23.49
C GLU A 45 -28.84 2.11 -23.86
N PRO A 46 -29.34 3.27 -24.33
CA PRO A 46 -28.48 4.39 -24.66
C PRO A 46 -27.76 4.86 -23.40
N THR A 47 -26.45 5.04 -23.48
CA THR A 47 -25.68 5.62 -22.37
C THR A 47 -26.14 7.05 -22.15
N ILE A 48 -26.64 7.35 -20.94
CA ILE A 48 -27.10 8.69 -20.58
C ILE A 48 -26.02 9.37 -19.74
N GLY A 49 -25.58 10.54 -20.20
CA GLY A 49 -24.68 11.42 -19.45
C GLY A 49 -23.19 11.23 -19.76
N SER A 50 -22.38 12.01 -19.07
CA SER A 50 -20.92 12.01 -19.19
C SER A 50 -20.31 10.88 -18.36
N SER A 51 -19.25 10.24 -18.87
CA SER A 51 -18.42 9.32 -18.10
C SER A 51 -17.57 10.01 -17.02
N TYR A 52 -17.45 11.33 -17.07
CA TYR A 52 -16.80 12.14 -16.04
C TYR A 52 -17.80 12.55 -14.97
N ILE A 53 -17.95 11.70 -13.96
CA ILE A 53 -18.71 11.99 -12.74
C ILE A 53 -17.75 12.13 -11.54
N GLN A 54 -18.13 12.92 -10.54
CA GLN A 54 -17.41 12.97 -9.28
C GLN A 54 -17.71 11.69 -8.49
N PHE A 55 -16.73 10.78 -8.46
CA PHE A 55 -16.78 9.62 -7.60
C PHE A 55 -16.62 10.01 -6.14
N ASP A 56 -17.00 9.10 -5.24
CA ASP A 56 -16.92 9.32 -3.81
C ASP A 56 -15.46 9.61 -3.37
N ILE A 57 -15.26 10.65 -2.55
CA ILE A 57 -13.94 11.04 -2.07
C ILE A 57 -13.23 9.93 -1.27
N ARG A 58 -13.97 8.93 -0.77
CA ARG A 58 -13.42 7.80 -0.02
C ARG A 58 -12.38 6.99 -0.80
N PHE A 59 -12.51 6.89 -2.13
CA PHE A 59 -11.47 6.27 -2.97
C PHE A 59 -10.13 7.01 -2.87
N TYR A 60 -10.18 8.35 -2.80
CA TYR A 60 -9.00 9.18 -2.63
C TYR A 60 -8.38 9.01 -1.24
N VAL A 61 -9.19 8.93 -0.18
CA VAL A 61 -8.69 8.71 1.19
C VAL A 61 -7.95 7.37 1.30
N VAL A 62 -8.49 6.30 0.72
CA VAL A 62 -7.83 4.99 0.70
C VAL A 62 -6.52 5.04 -0.09
N ALA A 63 -6.49 5.72 -1.25
CA ALA A 63 -5.28 5.89 -2.04
C ALA A 63 -4.20 6.71 -1.30
N LEU A 64 -4.59 7.79 -0.63
CA LEU A 64 -3.69 8.61 0.17
C LEU A 64 -3.11 7.81 1.34
N LEU A 65 -3.95 7.06 2.05
CA LEU A 65 -3.53 6.15 3.12
C LEU A 65 -2.55 5.12 2.58
N PHE A 66 -2.84 4.47 1.44
CA PHE A 66 -1.94 3.53 0.79
C PHE A 66 -0.57 4.15 0.51
N ILE A 67 -0.51 5.35 -0.08
CA ILE A 67 0.75 6.03 -0.38
C ILE A 67 1.56 6.32 0.90
N ILE A 68 0.90 6.77 1.98
CA ILE A 68 1.56 7.05 3.25
C ILE A 68 2.15 5.76 3.85
N PHE A 69 1.38 4.66 3.86
CA PHE A 69 1.86 3.36 4.34
C PHE A 69 2.90 2.70 3.42
N ASP A 70 2.85 2.95 2.11
CA ASP A 70 3.86 2.43 1.18
C ASP A 70 5.21 3.12 1.39
N VAL A 71 5.19 4.45 1.55
CA VAL A 71 6.39 5.23 1.92
C VAL A 71 6.93 4.80 3.28
N GLU A 72 6.06 4.51 4.25
CA GLU A 72 6.48 3.93 5.55
C GLU A 72 7.29 2.65 5.35
N VAL A 73 6.76 1.68 4.60
CA VAL A 73 7.45 0.41 4.34
C VAL A 73 8.76 0.63 3.58
N ALA A 74 8.84 1.63 2.70
CA ALA A 74 10.10 1.99 2.06
C ALA A 74 11.18 2.41 3.09
N PHE A 75 10.81 3.09 4.18
CA PHE A 75 11.73 3.46 5.26
C PHE A 75 12.15 2.26 6.14
N PHE A 76 11.42 1.14 6.13
CA PHE A 76 11.86 -0.07 6.84
C PHE A 76 13.12 -0.67 6.23
N PHE A 77 13.40 -0.48 4.93
CA PHE A 77 14.58 -1.06 4.29
C PHE A 77 15.91 -0.54 4.85
N PRO A 78 16.21 0.78 4.85
CA PRO A 78 17.46 1.28 5.43
C PRO A 78 17.56 1.02 6.93
N TRP A 79 16.44 1.03 7.65
CA TRP A 79 16.43 0.62 9.05
C TRP A 79 16.81 -0.85 9.24
N ALA A 80 16.24 -1.75 8.44
CA ALA A 80 16.47 -3.19 8.53
C ALA A 80 17.91 -3.58 8.23
N THR A 81 18.59 -2.89 7.30
CA THR A 81 20.01 -3.15 7.01
C THR A 81 20.89 -2.79 8.21
N VAL A 82 20.60 -1.66 8.87
CA VAL A 82 21.35 -1.21 10.06
C VAL A 82 21.07 -2.11 11.26
N PHE A 83 19.80 -2.38 11.54
CA PHE A 83 19.39 -3.25 12.65
C PHE A 83 19.94 -4.68 12.48
N GLY A 84 19.88 -5.23 11.26
CA GLY A 84 20.46 -6.53 10.92
C GLY A 84 21.98 -6.58 11.14
N GLY A 85 22.71 -5.53 10.74
CA GLY A 85 24.16 -5.44 11.00
C GLY A 85 24.49 -5.31 12.48
N ALA A 86 23.77 -4.47 13.21
CA ALA A 86 23.97 -4.25 14.64
C ALA A 86 23.68 -5.52 15.46
N THR A 87 22.61 -6.25 15.14
CA THR A 87 22.28 -7.52 15.80
C THR A 87 23.31 -8.62 15.55
N GLN A 88 23.90 -8.68 14.35
CA GLN A 88 25.03 -9.57 14.08
C GLN A 88 26.25 -9.18 14.90
N LEU A 89 26.63 -7.90 14.90
CA LEU A 89 27.78 -7.37 15.66
C LEU A 89 27.66 -7.56 17.19
N ALA A 90 26.44 -7.69 17.71
CA ALA A 90 26.18 -7.98 19.10
C ALA A 90 26.57 -9.43 19.50
N ASP A 91 26.81 -10.33 18.54
CA ASP A 91 27.31 -11.68 18.85
C ASP A 91 28.75 -11.62 19.41
N THR A 92 28.90 -12.08 20.64
CA THR A 92 30.19 -12.12 21.34
C THR A 92 31.11 -13.22 20.81
N ARG A 93 30.60 -14.17 20.02
CA ARG A 93 31.35 -15.29 19.45
C ARG A 93 32.03 -14.98 18.12
N LEU A 94 31.80 -13.78 17.56
CA LEU A 94 32.41 -13.34 16.32
C LEU A 94 33.94 -13.22 16.44
N SER A 95 34.64 -13.69 15.41
CA SER A 95 36.08 -13.41 15.26
C SER A 95 36.30 -11.92 14.97
N ASP A 96 37.46 -11.41 15.36
CA ASP A 96 37.78 -9.99 15.18
C ASP A 96 37.81 -9.58 13.69
N ASP A 97 38.24 -10.48 12.80
CA ASP A 97 38.21 -10.22 11.35
C ASP A 97 36.79 -10.18 10.79
N ALA A 98 35.89 -11.05 11.28
CA ALA A 98 34.48 -10.99 10.90
C ALA A 98 33.82 -9.71 11.41
N ARG A 99 34.12 -9.30 12.66
CA ARG A 99 33.63 -8.06 13.25
C ARG A 99 34.11 -6.81 12.50
N ARG A 100 35.38 -6.78 12.08
CA ARG A 100 35.94 -5.71 11.21
C ARG A 100 35.16 -5.58 9.91
N ASN A 101 35.00 -6.69 9.18
CA ASN A 101 34.28 -6.68 7.90
C ASN A 101 32.81 -6.29 8.03
N LEU A 102 32.13 -6.69 9.12
CA LEU A 102 30.76 -6.29 9.40
C LEU A 102 30.65 -4.80 9.77
N THR A 103 31.60 -4.29 10.55
CA THR A 103 31.67 -2.86 10.88
C THR A 103 31.87 -2.02 9.63
N ASP A 104 32.80 -2.42 8.74
CA ASP A 104 33.02 -1.73 7.46
C ASP A 104 31.74 -1.69 6.62
N ARG A 105 31.01 -2.82 6.50
CA ARG A 105 29.76 -2.88 5.73
C ARG A 105 28.63 -2.03 6.32
N LEU A 106 28.50 -2.03 7.65
CA LEU A 106 27.45 -1.28 8.34
C LEU A 106 27.64 0.23 8.21
N LEU A 107 28.90 0.68 8.26
CA LEU A 107 29.27 2.08 8.15
C LEU A 107 29.55 2.53 6.71
N ASP A 108 29.34 1.64 5.73
CA ASP A 108 29.64 1.85 4.31
C ASP A 108 31.09 2.33 4.06
N LEU A 109 32.04 1.74 4.80
CA LEU A 109 33.46 2.02 4.71
C LEU A 109 34.14 1.10 3.70
N THR A 110 35.25 1.57 3.13
CA THR A 110 36.12 0.73 2.31
C THR A 110 36.62 -0.47 3.14
N PRO A 111 36.58 -1.70 2.60
CA PRO A 111 37.03 -2.89 3.33
C PRO A 111 38.47 -2.74 3.84
N GLY A 112 38.68 -3.03 5.14
CA GLY A 112 39.98 -2.98 5.78
C GLY A 112 40.38 -1.61 6.34
N THR A 113 39.46 -0.64 6.39
CA THR A 113 39.71 0.68 7.00
C THR A 113 39.46 0.71 8.51
N THR A 114 38.63 -0.19 9.03
CA THR A 114 38.39 -0.31 10.48
C THR A 114 39.64 -0.76 11.24
N THR A 115 40.11 0.09 12.15
CA THR A 115 41.15 -0.25 13.12
C THR A 115 40.54 -0.80 14.41
N SER A 116 41.36 -1.29 15.34
CA SER A 116 40.89 -1.81 16.64
C SER A 116 40.19 -0.76 17.51
N GLU A 117 40.44 0.53 17.29
CA GLU A 117 39.80 1.62 18.04
C GLU A 117 38.44 2.02 17.46
N THR A 118 38.29 1.93 16.13
CA THR A 118 37.06 2.32 15.43
C THR A 118 36.05 1.16 15.31
N MET A 119 36.44 -0.04 15.71
CA MET A 119 35.60 -1.23 15.64
C MET A 119 34.40 -1.13 16.58
N ILE A 120 33.20 -1.40 16.07
CA ILE A 120 31.99 -1.42 16.91
C ILE A 120 32.06 -2.61 17.86
N SER A 121 32.03 -2.33 19.17
CA SER A 121 32.00 -3.35 20.22
C SER A 121 30.64 -4.05 20.27
N ALA A 122 30.58 -5.27 20.79
CA ALA A 122 29.30 -5.99 20.96
C ALA A 122 28.30 -5.23 21.86
N ALA A 123 28.80 -4.51 22.87
CA ALA A 123 27.97 -3.70 23.75
C ALA A 123 27.39 -2.48 23.02
N ASP A 124 28.19 -1.80 22.19
CA ASP A 124 27.71 -0.66 21.41
C ASP A 124 26.79 -1.09 20.28
N ALA A 125 27.06 -2.25 19.66
CA ALA A 125 26.17 -2.87 18.68
C ALA A 125 24.78 -3.16 19.28
N LEU A 126 24.72 -3.67 20.52
CA LEU A 126 23.47 -3.89 21.22
C LEU A 126 22.73 -2.58 21.51
N ARG A 127 23.46 -1.51 21.86
CA ARG A 127 22.87 -0.18 22.03
C ARG A 127 22.27 0.32 20.72
N ILE A 128 23.01 0.24 19.61
CA ILE A 128 22.54 0.61 18.27
C ILE A 128 21.29 -0.19 17.89
N ALA A 129 21.27 -1.50 18.18
CA ALA A 129 20.11 -2.35 17.90
C ALA A 129 18.87 -1.91 18.69
N TRP A 130 19.02 -1.64 20.00
CA TRP A 130 17.90 -1.17 20.83
C TRP A 130 17.43 0.24 20.47
N THR A 131 18.35 1.16 20.17
CA THR A 131 17.97 2.51 19.72
C THR A 131 17.25 2.44 18.39
N GLY A 132 17.78 1.67 17.43
CA GLY A 132 17.11 1.45 16.15
C GLY A 132 15.73 0.84 16.33
N PHE A 133 15.58 -0.17 17.20
CA PHE A 133 14.29 -0.76 17.51
C PHE A 133 13.31 0.25 18.13
N GLY A 134 13.79 1.14 19.01
CA GLY A 134 13.00 2.23 19.55
C GLY A 134 12.54 3.22 18.48
N ASP A 135 13.44 3.63 17.60
CA ASP A 135 13.16 4.58 16.52
C ASP A 135 12.06 4.06 15.58
N ILE A 136 12.14 2.79 15.16
CA ILE A 136 11.11 2.21 14.28
C ILE A 136 9.76 2.06 14.98
N LEU A 137 9.75 1.77 16.28
CA LEU A 137 8.50 1.70 17.06
C LEU A 137 7.84 3.07 17.17
N VAL A 138 8.61 4.12 17.42
CA VAL A 138 8.10 5.49 17.49
C VAL A 138 7.58 5.92 16.12
N PHE A 139 8.35 5.68 15.07
CA PHE A 139 7.98 5.98 13.68
C PHE A 139 6.65 5.31 13.29
N PHE A 140 6.56 3.99 13.52
CA PHE A 140 5.34 3.22 13.25
C PHE A 140 4.16 3.64 14.13
N ALA A 141 4.38 3.98 15.40
CA ALA A 141 3.34 4.43 16.31
C ALA A 141 2.69 5.75 15.87
N VAL A 142 3.48 6.69 15.34
CA VAL A 142 2.97 7.96 14.80
C VAL A 142 1.99 7.71 13.66
N LEU A 143 2.33 6.81 12.72
CA LEU A 143 1.40 6.45 11.65
C LEU A 143 0.19 5.67 12.15
N MET A 144 0.37 4.77 13.12
CA MET A 144 -0.75 4.04 13.70
C MET A 144 -1.77 4.98 14.34
N VAL A 145 -1.32 6.08 14.96
CA VAL A 145 -2.20 7.14 15.47
C VAL A 145 -2.95 7.83 14.32
N GLY A 146 -2.26 8.18 13.23
CA GLY A 146 -2.90 8.77 12.04
C GLY A 146 -3.95 7.85 11.41
N PHE A 147 -3.62 6.57 11.27
CA PHE A 147 -4.54 5.54 10.80
C PHE A 147 -5.74 5.37 11.72
N ALA A 148 -5.51 5.23 13.03
CA ALA A 148 -6.56 5.12 14.03
C ALA A 148 -7.48 6.35 14.02
N TYR A 149 -6.93 7.55 13.79
CA TYR A 149 -7.72 8.77 13.63
C TYR A 149 -8.66 8.66 12.42
N VAL A 150 -8.16 8.34 11.22
CA VAL A 150 -8.98 8.20 10.01
C VAL A 150 -10.04 7.11 10.17
N TRP A 151 -9.67 5.99 10.80
CA TRP A 151 -10.60 4.91 11.12
C TRP A 151 -11.70 5.36 12.08
N SER A 152 -11.34 6.04 13.17
CA SER A 152 -12.30 6.54 14.17
C SER A 152 -13.29 7.56 13.58
N ARG A 153 -12.84 8.35 12.59
CA ARG A 153 -13.69 9.28 11.83
C ARG A 153 -14.67 8.57 10.91
N GLY A 154 -14.38 7.30 10.56
CA GLY A 154 -15.15 6.47 9.65
C GLY A 154 -15.09 6.95 8.21
N ASP A 155 -13.99 7.62 7.84
CA ASP A 155 -13.71 8.01 6.45
C ASP A 155 -13.46 6.77 5.56
N LEU A 156 -13.28 5.59 6.17
CA LEU A 156 -13.15 4.29 5.51
C LEU A 156 -14.49 3.53 5.41
N ASP A 157 -15.58 4.03 6.01
CA ASP A 157 -16.86 3.34 6.00
C ASP A 157 -17.55 3.48 4.64
N TRP A 158 -17.69 2.38 3.90
CA TRP A 158 -18.43 2.35 2.63
C TRP A 158 -19.94 2.44 2.82
N VAL A 159 -20.43 1.93 3.95
CA VAL A 159 -21.87 1.71 4.22
C VAL A 159 -22.59 2.97 4.72
N ARG A 160 -21.90 4.09 4.97
CA ARG A 160 -22.53 5.32 5.50
C ARG A 160 -23.68 5.85 4.64
N ALA A 161 -23.54 5.80 3.31
CA ALA A 161 -24.61 6.20 2.41
C ALA A 161 -25.87 5.31 2.57
N LEU A 162 -25.68 4.01 2.71
CA LEU A 162 -26.78 3.06 2.95
C LEU A 162 -27.38 3.25 4.35
N MET A 163 -26.55 3.45 5.37
CA MET A 163 -27.00 3.63 6.75
C MET A 163 -27.74 4.94 6.96
N GLU A 164 -27.35 6.01 6.27
CA GLU A 164 -28.09 7.28 6.24
C GLU A 164 -29.45 7.11 5.55
N GLN A 165 -29.50 6.43 4.40
CA GLN A 165 -30.77 6.12 3.75
C GLN A 165 -31.69 5.26 4.62
N VAL A 166 -31.15 4.23 5.28
CA VAL A 166 -31.91 3.35 6.18
C VAL A 166 -32.43 4.12 7.40
N ARG A 167 -31.61 5.01 8.00
CA ARG A 167 -32.05 5.88 9.10
C ARG A 167 -33.15 6.84 8.65
N ALA A 168 -32.98 7.47 7.49
CA ALA A 168 -33.96 8.41 6.94
C ALA A 168 -35.30 7.72 6.66
N ASN A 169 -35.30 6.52 6.08
CA ASN A 169 -36.53 5.74 5.85
C ASN A 169 -37.21 5.35 7.18
N LYS A 170 -36.46 4.85 8.17
CA LYS A 170 -37.02 4.53 9.50
C LYS A 170 -37.63 5.74 10.19
N LEU A 171 -37.06 6.94 10.00
CA LEU A 171 -37.61 8.17 10.56
C LEU A 171 -38.96 8.50 9.90
N ARG A 172 -39.01 8.43 8.56
CA ARG A 172 -40.24 8.65 7.78
C ARG A 172 -41.36 7.68 8.16
N GLU A 173 -41.03 6.40 8.33
CA GLU A 173 -42.00 5.38 8.76
C GLU A 173 -42.58 5.70 10.15
N ARG A 174 -41.73 6.15 11.09
CA ARG A 174 -42.17 6.57 12.42
C ARG A 174 -43.05 7.82 12.41
N GLU A 175 -42.69 8.81 11.58
CA GLU A 175 -43.48 10.03 11.41
C GLU A 175 -44.84 9.73 10.77
N ALA A 176 -44.89 8.86 9.75
CA ALA A 176 -46.13 8.40 9.14
C ALA A 176 -47.04 7.68 10.14
N ALA A 177 -46.50 6.72 10.90
CA ALA A 177 -47.26 6.00 11.93
C ALA A 177 -47.75 6.93 13.06
N ALA A 178 -46.98 7.96 13.42
CA ALA A 178 -47.38 8.96 14.40
C ALA A 178 -48.48 9.90 13.87
N ALA A 179 -48.42 10.28 12.60
CA ALA A 179 -49.44 11.08 11.93
C ALA A 179 -50.77 10.33 11.82
N GLU A 180 -50.72 9.04 11.47
CA GLU A 180 -51.89 8.17 11.37
C GLU A 180 -52.58 8.00 12.73
N ARG A 181 -51.80 7.79 13.81
CA ARG A 181 -52.33 7.78 15.19
C ARG A 181 -52.99 9.10 15.57
N LYS A 182 -52.39 10.24 15.22
CA LYS A 182 -52.99 11.56 15.51
C LYS A 182 -54.29 11.78 14.74
N SER A 183 -54.38 11.32 13.51
CA SER A 183 -55.62 11.38 12.71
C SER A 183 -56.74 10.55 13.34
N GLN A 184 -56.44 9.35 13.85
CA GLN A 184 -57.43 8.49 14.50
C GLN A 184 -57.91 9.03 15.85
N LEU A 185 -57.08 9.79 16.55
CA LEU A 185 -57.42 10.45 17.82
C LEU A 185 -58.22 11.75 17.64
N ALA A 186 -58.25 12.31 16.42
CA ALA A 186 -58.94 13.56 16.10
C ALA A 186 -60.34 13.35 15.47
N SER A 187 -60.70 12.10 15.16
CA SER A 187 -62.03 11.66 14.70
C SER A 187 -62.84 11.07 15.85
#